data_AF-A0A6L7LQL8-F1
#
_entry.id   AF-A0A6L7LQL8-F1
#
_cell.length_a   1.000
_cell.length_b   1.000
_cell.length_c   1.000
_cell.angle_alpha   90.00
_cell.angle_beta   90.00
_cell.angle_gamma   90.00
#
_symmetry.space_group_name_H-M   'P 1'
#
loop_
_entity.id
_entity.type
_entity.pdbx_description
1 polymer ?
#
loop_
_entity_poly.entity_id
_entity_poly.type
_entity_poly.pdbx_seq_one_letter_code
_entity_poly.pdbx_strand_id
1 'polypeptide(L)'
;MKRLRGYAASHGGRFIVFGSAARGEMRFNSDIDILADFPEEGRFDAIVFAEDACVKERLPCDVLPMPKTERMSEFMGRIRADMMELA
;
A
#
# COMPACT_ATOMS: atom_id res chain seq x y z
N MET A 1 -2.99 8.94 5.23
CA MET A 1 -2.76 7.72 6.04
C MET A 1 -3.88 7.33 7.01
N LYS A 2 -4.40 8.21 7.88
CA LYS A 2 -5.52 7.87 8.80
C LYS A 2 -6.79 7.33 8.12
N ARG A 3 -7.05 7.78 6.88
CA ARG A 3 -8.16 7.30 6.04
C ARG A 3 -8.00 5.84 5.59
N LEU A 4 -6.79 5.43 5.20
CA LEU A 4 -6.48 4.05 4.79
C LEU A 4 -6.71 3.07 5.93
N ARG A 5 -6.24 3.42 7.14
CA ARG A 5 -6.49 2.69 8.39
C ARG A 5 -7.97 2.47 8.66
N GLY A 6 -8.79 3.53 8.56
CA GLY A 6 -10.23 3.43 8.76
C GLY A 6 -10.93 2.54 7.73
N TYR A 7 -10.50 2.60 6.47
CA TYR A 7 -11.02 1.74 5.41
C TYR A 7 -10.66 0.28 5.63
N ALA A 8 -9.40 -0.02 5.93
CA ALA A 8 -8.89 -1.35 6.23
C ALA A 8 -9.67 -2.03 7.36
N ALA A 9 -9.87 -1.31 8.47
CA ALA A 9 -10.63 -1.81 9.63
C ALA A 9 -12.10 -2.13 9.30
N SER A 10 -12.71 -1.38 8.37
CA SER A 10 -14.13 -1.54 8.01
C SER A 10 -14.38 -2.62 6.95
N HIS A 11 -13.37 -2.96 6.14
CA HIS A 11 -13.50 -3.85 4.98
C HIS A 11 -12.70 -5.16 5.11
N GLY A 12 -12.03 -5.39 6.25
CA GLY A 12 -11.36 -6.66 6.54
C GLY A 12 -10.12 -6.90 5.67
N GLY A 13 -9.21 -5.94 5.62
CA GLY A 13 -7.93 -6.05 4.92
C GLY A 13 -6.89 -5.08 5.49
N ARG A 14 -5.81 -4.83 4.76
CA ARG A 14 -4.76 -3.89 5.18
C ARG A 14 -4.05 -3.25 4.00
N PHE A 15 -3.54 -2.04 4.26
CA PHE A 15 -2.62 -1.36 3.36
C PHE A 15 -1.21 -1.40 3.93
N ILE A 16 -0.24 -1.70 3.08
CA ILE A 16 1.16 -1.73 3.46
C ILE A 16 1.91 -0.73 2.62
N VAL A 17 2.57 0.23 3.26
CA VAL A 17 3.46 1.17 2.58
C VAL A 17 4.85 0.55 2.53
N PHE A 18 5.50 0.60 1.38
CA PHE A 18 6.85 0.09 1.19
C PHE A 18 7.66 1.04 0.29
N GLY A 19 8.92 0.71 0.03
CA GLY A 19 9.77 1.51 -0.85
C GLY A 19 10.40 2.73 -0.16
N SER A 20 10.86 3.70 -0.97
CA SER A 20 11.70 4.80 -0.50
C SER A 20 11.05 5.69 0.58
N ALA A 21 9.72 5.76 0.60
CA ALA A 21 8.93 6.44 1.62
C ALA A 21 9.04 5.78 3.01
N ALA A 22 9.15 4.45 3.07
CA ALA A 22 9.26 3.70 4.33
C ALA A 22 10.69 3.70 4.91
N ARG A 23 11.71 3.92 4.07
CA ARG A 23 13.14 4.01 4.47
C ARG A 23 13.55 5.35 5.10
N GLY A 24 12.67 6.36 5.11
CA GLY A 24 13.04 7.72 5.51
C GLY A 24 13.96 8.44 4.50
N GLU A 25 14.21 7.84 3.34
CA GLU A 25 14.97 8.40 2.22
C GLU A 25 14.03 9.02 1.18
N MET A 26 12.99 9.73 1.63
CA MET A 26 12.11 10.47 0.71
C MET A 26 12.94 11.50 -0.04
N ARG A 27 13.25 11.20 -1.30
CA ARG A 27 13.65 12.21 -2.26
C ARG A 27 12.40 13.00 -2.63
N PHE A 28 12.56 14.27 -2.98
CA PHE A 28 11.46 15.21 -3.24
C PHE A 28 10.51 14.77 -4.38
N ASN A 29 10.86 13.70 -5.10
CA ASN A 29 10.13 13.10 -6.22
C ASN A 29 9.82 11.60 -6.02
N SER A 30 9.91 11.09 -4.79
CA SER A 30 9.62 9.68 -4.50
C SER A 30 8.12 9.44 -4.44
N ASP A 31 7.65 8.51 -5.27
CA ASP A 31 6.29 8.01 -5.24
C ASP A 31 6.09 7.12 -3.99
N ILE A 32 4.87 7.10 -3.44
CA ILE A 32 4.52 6.23 -2.31
C ILE A 32 4.04 4.88 -2.86
N ASP A 33 4.77 3.81 -2.57
CA ASP A 33 4.34 2.46 -2.96
C ASP A 33 3.39 1.86 -1.90
N ILE A 34 2.20 1.44 -2.32
CA ILE A 34 1.17 0.87 -1.43
C ILE A 34 0.76 -0.52 -1.94
N LEU A 35 0.83 -1.54 -1.08
CA LEU A 35 0.19 -2.83 -1.30
C LEU A 35 -1.20 -2.85 -0.65
N ALA A 36 -2.20 -3.22 -1.44
CA ALA A 36 -3.55 -3.51 -0.97
C ALA A 36 -3.72 -5.03 -0.77
N ASP A 37 -3.74 -5.45 0.49
CA ASP A 37 -3.96 -6.83 0.92
C ASP A 37 -5.41 -6.98 1.40
N PHE A 38 -6.29 -7.23 0.43
CA PHE A 38 -7.74 -7.35 0.65
C PHE A 38 -8.29 -8.62 -0.03
N PRO A 39 -9.43 -9.16 0.48
CA PRO A 39 -10.20 -10.20 -0.20
C PRO A 39 -10.49 -9.83 -1.65
N GLU A 40 -10.66 -10.84 -2.50
CA GLU A 40 -10.78 -10.65 -3.95
C GLU A 40 -11.98 -9.78 -4.32
N GLU A 41 -13.07 -9.94 -3.58
CA GLU A 41 -14.32 -9.23 -3.73
C GLU A 41 -14.19 -7.72 -3.45
N GLY A 42 -13.25 -7.30 -2.59
CA GLY A 42 -13.05 -5.91 -2.17
C GLY A 42 -11.73 -5.28 -2.61
N ARG A 43 -10.91 -6.02 -3.37
CA ARG A 43 -9.55 -5.59 -3.71
C ARG A 43 -9.52 -4.39 -4.63
N PHE A 44 -10.37 -4.39 -5.66
CA PHE A 44 -10.43 -3.29 -6.61
C PHE A 44 -10.86 -1.99 -5.92
N ASP A 45 -11.91 -2.05 -5.09
CA ASP A 45 -12.39 -0.89 -4.34
C ASP A 45 -11.33 -0.36 -3.36
N ALA A 46 -10.57 -1.26 -2.73
CA ALA A 46 -9.46 -0.87 -1.85
C ALA A 46 -8.34 -0.14 -2.61
N ILE A 47 -8.01 -0.57 -3.83
CA ILE A 47 -7.02 0.10 -4.69
C ILE A 47 -7.50 1.49 -5.05
N VAL A 48 -8.72 1.61 -5.59
CA VAL A 48 -9.31 2.90 -5.97
C VAL A 48 -9.37 3.84 -4.78
N PHE A 49 -9.75 3.35 -3.59
CA PHE A 49 -9.78 4.16 -2.38
C PHE A 49 -8.38 4.70 -2.00
N ALA A 50 -7.35 3.87 -2.16
CA ALA A 50 -5.98 4.28 -1.86
C ALA A 50 -5.46 5.32 -2.85
N GLU A 51 -5.67 5.13 -4.15
CA GLU A 51 -5.32 6.11 -5.19
C GLU A 51 -6.02 7.45 -4.95
N ASP A 52 -7.33 7.43 -4.68
CA ASP A 52 -8.11 8.61 -4.34
C ASP A 52 -7.57 9.34 -3.11
N ALA A 53 -7.10 8.59 -2.11
CA ALA A 53 -6.50 9.16 -0.91
C ALA A 53 -5.16 9.83 -1.23
N CYS A 54 -4.33 9.24 -2.10
CA CYS A 54 -3.08 9.86 -2.55
C CYS A 54 -3.34 11.15 -3.33
N VAL A 55 -4.29 11.13 -4.28
CA VAL A 55 -4.65 12.30 -5.10
C VAL A 55 -5.10 13.47 -4.22
N LYS A 56 -5.94 13.21 -3.21
CA LYS A 56 -6.43 14.23 -2.27
C LYS A 56 -5.30 14.88 -1.46
N GLU A 57 -4.26 14.11 -1.15
CA GLU A 57 -3.08 14.58 -0.41
C GLU A 57 -1.98 15.11 -1.35
N ARG A 58 -2.19 15.10 -2.67
CA ARG A 58 -1.20 15.45 -3.72
C ARG A 58 0.10 14.67 -3.60
N LEU A 59 0.00 13.41 -3.21
CA LEU A 59 1.12 12.49 -3.14
C LEU A 59 1.08 11.61 -4.39
N PRO A 60 2.15 11.57 -5.21
CA PRO A 60 2.22 10.56 -6.24
C PRO A 60 2.35 9.19 -5.57
N CYS A 61 1.59 8.20 -6.03
CA CYS A 61 1.59 6.88 -5.42
C CYS A 61 1.31 5.80 -6.45
N ASP A 62 1.93 4.64 -6.22
CA ASP A 62 1.71 3.41 -6.97
C ASP A 62 1.01 2.42 -6.05
N VAL A 63 -0.24 2.10 -6.36
CA VAL A 63 -1.04 1.14 -5.59
C VAL A 63 -1.10 -0.18 -6.32
N LEU A 64 -0.57 -1.23 -5.70
CA LEU A 64 -0.55 -2.57 -6.25
C LEU A 64 -1.46 -3.49 -5.43
N PRO A 65 -2.24 -4.38 -6.08
CA PRO A 65 -2.85 -5.50 -5.37
C PRO A 65 -1.73 -6.36 -4.75
N MET A 66 -2.01 -7.07 -3.67
CA MET A 66 -1.13 -8.14 -3.17
C MET A 66 -1.25 -9.39 -4.07
N PRO A 67 -0.26 -9.75 -4.93
CA PRO A 67 -0.26 -11.03 -5.63
C PRO A 67 -0.29 -12.24 -4.69
N LYS A 68 -1.06 -13.28 -5.06
CA LYS A 68 -1.15 -14.56 -4.32
C LYS A 68 -0.18 -15.63 -4.84
N THR A 69 0.88 -15.25 -5.55
CA THR A 69 1.77 -16.19 -6.27
C THR A 69 3.13 -16.36 -5.57
N GLU A 70 3.92 -17.36 -5.93
CA GLU A 70 5.26 -17.59 -5.35
C GLU A 70 6.21 -16.38 -5.49
N ARG A 71 6.06 -15.59 -6.57
CA ARG A 71 6.79 -14.33 -6.77
C ARG A 71 6.52 -13.31 -5.65
N MET A 72 5.41 -13.45 -4.93
CA MET A 72 5.12 -12.65 -3.74
C MET A 72 6.12 -12.93 -2.62
N SER A 73 6.46 -14.19 -2.36
CA SER A 73 7.40 -14.52 -1.29
C SER A 73 8.79 -13.94 -1.54
N GLU A 74 9.24 -13.93 -2.80
CA GLU A 74 10.49 -13.28 -3.20
C GLU A 74 10.40 -11.75 -3.10
N PHE A 75 9.30 -11.16 -3.58
CA PHE A 75 9.08 -9.72 -3.51
C PHE A 75 8.99 -9.23 -2.07
N MET A 76 8.15 -9.86 -1.25
CA MET A 76 8.04 -9.61 0.19
C MET A 76 9.38 -9.82 0.88
N GLY A 77 10.14 -10.86 0.51
CA GLY A 77 11.49 -11.08 1.03
C GLY A 77 12.43 -9.89 0.77
N ARG A 78 12.33 -9.26 -0.41
CA ARG A 78 13.12 -8.07 -0.78
C ARG A 78 12.69 -6.81 -0.05
N ILE A 79 11.38 -6.61 0.13
CA ILE A 79 10.85 -5.36 0.72
C ILE A 79 10.61 -5.46 2.24
N ARG A 80 10.74 -6.65 2.85
CA ARG A 80 10.39 -6.93 4.26
C ARG A 80 11.02 -5.96 5.26
N ALA A 81 12.27 -5.58 5.02
CA ALA A 81 13.01 -4.67 5.88
C ALA A 81 12.50 -3.22 5.80
N ASP A 82 11.67 -2.92 4.80
CA ASP A 82 11.22 -1.59 4.41
C ASP A 82 9.69 -1.47 4.42
N MET A 83 8.98 -2.37 5.09
CA MET A 83 7.52 -2.32 5.14
C MET A 83 7.05 -1.57 6.39
N MET A 84 6.11 -0.65 6.20
CA MET A 84 5.33 -0.07 7.29
C MET A 84 3.86 -0.47 7.12
N GLU A 85 3.36 -1.30 8.03
CA GLU A 85 1.95 -1.65 8.06
C GLU A 85 1.12 -0.48 8.60
N LEU A 86 0.16 -0.05 7.79
CA LEU A 86 -0.88 0.86 8.24
C LEU A 86 -2.03 -0.02 8.73
N ALA A 87 -1.92 -0.46 9.99
CA ALA A 87 -3.00 -1.11 10.73
C ALA A 87 -4.31 -0.32 10.66
#